data_AF-A0A958GFW8-F1
#
_entry.id   AF-A0A958GFW8-F1
#
_cell.length_a   1.000
_cell.length_b   1.000
_cell.length_c   1.000
_cell.angle_alpha   90.00
_cell.angle_beta   90.00
_cell.angle_gamma   90.00
#
_symmetry.space_group_name_H-M   'P 1'
#
loop_
_entity.id
_entity.type
_entity.pdbx_description
1 polymer ?
#
loop_
_entity_poly.entity_id
_entity_poly.type
_entity_poly.pdbx_seq_one_letter_code
_entity_poly.pdbx_strand_id
1 'polypeptide(L)'
;QQSRGLGEHHKTQVRIVQAPKPPYPFRARKLGFEGEVELAITIGKDGFVKTGNIIRSSGRNDCDSSALDTVLSKWRFSPATFSGIPIESKEQVVVRFQLR
;
A
#
# COMPACT_ATOMS: atom_id res chain seq x y z
N GLN A 1 -28.01 25.06 24.77
CA GLN A 1 -27.67 23.68 25.18
C GLN A 1 -27.44 22.87 23.91
N GLN A 2 -26.18 22.55 23.57
CA GLN A 2 -25.76 21.20 23.14
C GLN A 2 -24.23 21.19 23.01
N SER A 3 -23.57 21.06 24.15
CA SER A 3 -22.14 20.80 24.23
C SER A 3 -21.90 19.35 23.83
N ARG A 4 -21.17 19.09 22.73
CA ARG A 4 -20.55 17.79 22.45
C ARG A 4 -19.26 18.04 21.69
N GLY A 5 -18.17 18.18 22.45
CA GLY A 5 -16.83 18.07 21.91
C GLY A 5 -16.63 16.67 21.36
N LEU A 6 -16.09 16.59 20.16
CA LEU A 6 -15.33 15.45 19.68
C LEU A 6 -14.02 16.07 19.22
N GLY A 7 -12.99 15.95 20.05
CA GLY A 7 -11.64 16.35 19.68
C GLY A 7 -11.31 15.68 18.36
N GLU A 8 -10.89 16.48 17.38
CA GLU A 8 -10.36 15.98 16.14
C GLU A 8 -9.17 15.09 16.48
N HIS A 9 -9.42 13.79 16.53
CA HIS A 9 -8.39 12.78 16.60
C HIS A 9 -7.64 12.85 15.28
N HIS A 10 -6.69 13.77 15.18
CA HIS A 10 -5.84 14.01 14.02
C HIS A 10 -4.93 12.79 13.82
N LYS A 11 -5.51 11.74 13.24
CA LYS A 11 -4.75 10.65 12.63
C LYS A 11 -4.14 11.25 11.37
N THR A 12 -2.83 11.49 11.41
CA THR A 12 -2.10 11.95 10.23
C THR A 12 -2.16 10.85 9.18
N GLN A 13 -2.54 11.22 7.95
CA GLN A 13 -2.59 10.29 6.82
C GLN A 13 -1.19 9.72 6.55
N VAL A 14 -1.14 8.43 6.23
CA VAL A 14 0.09 7.79 5.79
C VAL A 14 0.51 8.41 4.46
N ARG A 15 1.76 8.88 4.38
CA ARG A 15 2.36 9.37 3.14
C ARG A 15 3.27 8.30 2.54
N ILE A 16 3.21 8.12 1.22
CA ILE A 16 4.21 7.33 0.50
C ILE A 16 5.54 8.09 0.53
N VAL A 17 6.56 7.51 1.17
CA VAL A 17 7.92 8.04 1.19
C VAL A 17 8.70 7.50 -0.02
N GLN A 18 8.51 6.22 -0.32
CA GLN A 18 9.14 5.56 -1.47
C GLN A 18 8.20 4.47 -1.99
N ALA A 19 7.85 4.53 -3.28
CA ALA A 19 7.06 3.50 -3.93
C ALA A 19 7.64 3.22 -5.32
N PRO A 20 8.76 2.48 -5.39
CA PRO A 20 9.28 2.05 -6.68
C PRO A 20 8.24 1.14 -7.36
N LYS A 21 8.12 1.27 -8.67
CA LYS A 21 7.23 0.41 -9.46
C LYS A 21 7.70 -1.04 -9.34
N PRO A 22 6.78 -2.02 -9.21
CA PRO A 22 7.16 -3.42 -9.21
C PRO A 22 7.84 -3.79 -10.52
N PRO A 23 8.83 -4.70 -10.49
CA PRO A 23 9.41 -5.23 -11.71
C PRO A 23 8.32 -5.98 -12.50
N TYR A 24 8.18 -5.66 -13.78
CA TYR A 24 7.22 -6.37 -14.64
C TYR A 24 7.63 -7.83 -14.79
N PRO A 25 6.82 -8.81 -14.36
CA PRO A 25 7.17 -10.22 -14.51
C PRO A 25 7.39 -10.55 -15.98
N PHE A 26 8.50 -11.23 -16.31
CA PHE A 26 8.86 -11.53 -17.70
C PHE A 26 7.74 -12.26 -18.45
N ARG A 27 7.01 -13.16 -17.77
CA ARG A 27 5.83 -13.86 -18.32
C ARG A 27 4.69 -12.91 -18.66
N ALA A 28 4.36 -11.98 -17.76
CA ALA A 28 3.29 -11.00 -17.99
C ALA A 28 3.67 -10.03 -19.12
N ARG A 29 4.95 -9.61 -19.18
CA ARG A 29 5.49 -8.77 -20.25
C ARG A 29 5.42 -9.46 -21.60
N LYS A 30 5.84 -10.72 -21.68
CA LYS A 30 5.80 -11.52 -22.91
C LYS A 30 4.36 -11.70 -23.44
N LEU A 31 3.38 -11.72 -22.55
CA LEU A 31 1.97 -11.90 -22.88
C LEU A 31 1.19 -10.59 -23.08
N GLY A 32 1.84 -9.44 -23.01
CA GLY A 32 1.15 -8.17 -23.21
C GLY A 32 0.17 -7.80 -22.08
N PHE A 33 0.26 -8.44 -20.92
CA PHE A 33 -0.81 -8.39 -19.92
C PHE A 33 -0.75 -7.13 -19.06
N GLU A 34 -1.73 -6.24 -19.16
CA GLU A 34 -1.88 -5.06 -18.31
C GLU A 34 -2.98 -5.24 -17.27
N GLY A 35 -2.86 -4.59 -16.11
CA GLY A 35 -3.85 -4.69 -15.04
C GLY A 35 -3.48 -3.91 -13.80
N GLU A 36 -4.31 -4.01 -12.77
CA GLU A 36 -4.10 -3.35 -11.49
C GLU A 36 -4.36 -4.31 -10.33
N VAL A 37 -3.50 -4.28 -9.32
CA VAL A 37 -3.62 -5.07 -8.09
C VAL A 37 -3.93 -4.11 -6.96
N GLU A 38 -5.04 -4.34 -6.27
CA GLU A 38 -5.35 -3.61 -5.04
C GLU A 38 -4.86 -4.41 -3.84
N LEU A 39 -4.03 -3.77 -3.01
CA LEU A 39 -3.41 -4.35 -1.83
C LEU A 39 -3.84 -3.58 -0.59
N ALA A 40 -4.32 -4.28 0.43
CA ALA A 40 -4.44 -3.75 1.77
C ALA A 40 -3.16 -4.05 2.53
N ILE A 41 -2.48 -3.01 2.97
CA ILE A 41 -1.21 -3.10 3.66
C ILE A 41 -1.31 -2.57 5.08
N THR A 42 -0.56 -3.17 5.99
CA THR A 42 -0.42 -2.70 7.36
C THR A 42 0.93 -2.05 7.51
N ILE A 43 0.97 -0.79 7.86
CA ILE A 43 2.17 0.02 8.00
C ILE A 43 2.47 0.17 9.49
N GLY A 44 3.65 -0.27 9.88
CA GLY A 44 4.12 -0.17 11.26
C GLY A 44 4.41 1.26 11.67
N LYS A 45 4.59 1.46 12.98
CA LYS A 45 5.05 2.72 13.58
C LYS A 45 6.43 3.19 13.09
N ASP A 46 7.18 2.29 12.47
CA ASP A 46 8.49 2.51 11.84
C ASP A 46 8.39 2.97 10.37
N GLY A 47 7.19 2.93 9.77
CA GLY A 47 6.97 3.29 8.37
C GLY A 47 7.24 2.17 7.35
N PHE A 48 7.53 0.95 7.82
CA PHE A 48 7.68 -0.23 6.98
C PHE A 48 6.33 -0.93 6.85
N VAL A 49 6.13 -1.62 5.73
CA VAL A 49 4.96 -2.49 5.56
C VAL A 49 5.18 -3.78 6.34
N LYS A 50 4.33 -4.05 7.32
CA LYS A 50 4.35 -5.24 8.18
C LYS A 50 3.69 -6.42 7.49
N THR A 51 2.54 -6.17 6.88
CA THR A 51 1.74 -7.20 6.18
C THR A 51 1.07 -6.59 4.95
N GLY A 52 0.78 -7.43 3.97
CA GLY A 52 0.06 -7.06 2.76
C GLY A 52 -0.89 -8.18 2.37
N ASN A 53 -2.10 -7.81 1.96
CA ASN A 53 -3.12 -8.74 1.49
C ASN A 53 -3.71 -8.24 0.18
N ILE A 54 -3.89 -9.13 -0.79
CA ILE A 54 -4.52 -8.80 -2.07
C ILE A 54 -6.03 -8.68 -1.85
N ILE A 55 -6.55 -7.48 -2.06
CA ILE A 55 -7.99 -7.20 -2.03
C ILE A 55 -8.59 -7.46 -3.41
N ARG A 56 -7.88 -7.04 -4.46
CA ARG A 56 -8.27 -7.26 -5.85
C ARG A 56 -7.07 -7.74 -6.65
N SER A 57 -7.19 -8.96 -7.18
CA SER A 57 -6.21 -9.52 -8.11
C SER A 57 -6.24 -8.77 -9.43
N SER A 58 -5.07 -8.64 -10.07
CA SER A 58 -4.97 -8.17 -11.44
C SER A 58 -5.62 -9.12 -12.45
N GLY A 59 -5.84 -10.39 -12.08
CA GLY A 59 -6.18 -11.49 -12.98
C GLY A 59 -5.00 -12.41 -13.30
N ARG A 60 -3.81 -12.12 -12.75
CA ARG A 60 -2.63 -12.98 -12.86
C ARG A 60 -1.85 -13.07 -11.56
N ASN A 61 -1.65 -14.31 -11.12
CA ASN A 61 -0.87 -14.60 -9.92
C ASN A 61 0.58 -14.09 -10.01
N ASP A 62 1.21 -14.10 -11.19
CA ASP A 62 2.58 -13.58 -11.38
C ASP A 62 2.67 -12.06 -11.06
N CYS A 63 1.67 -11.28 -11.47
CA CYS A 63 1.62 -9.84 -11.21
C CYS A 63 1.24 -9.56 -9.76
N ASP A 64 0.29 -10.32 -9.22
CA ASP A 64 -0.15 -10.18 -7.83
C ASP A 64 0.99 -10.45 -6.85
N SER A 65 1.75 -11.54 -7.04
CA SER A 65 2.91 -11.85 -6.20
C SER A 65 4.03 -10.81 -6.34
N SER A 66 4.28 -10.31 -7.56
CA SER A 66 5.28 -9.28 -7.78
C SER A 66 4.91 -7.94 -7.14
N ALA A 67 3.62 -7.57 -7.20
CA ALA A 67 3.09 -6.39 -6.53
C ALA A 67 3.27 -6.52 -5.02
N LEU A 68 2.84 -7.64 -4.45
CA LEU A 68 2.94 -7.89 -3.01
C LEU A 68 4.39 -7.85 -2.53
N ASP A 69 5.30 -8.57 -3.18
CA ASP A 69 6.73 -8.57 -2.83
C ASP A 69 7.34 -7.17 -2.90
N THR A 70 7.02 -6.41 -3.95
CA THR A 70 7.55 -5.04 -4.09
C THR A 70 7.04 -4.14 -2.96
N VAL A 71 5.76 -4.22 -2.63
CA VAL A 71 5.18 -3.40 -1.57
C VAL A 71 5.78 -3.76 -0.21
N LEU A 72 5.98 -5.06 0.08
CA LEU A 72 6.58 -5.50 1.35
C LEU A 72 8.07 -5.15 1.45
N SER A 73 8.82 -5.34 0.37
CA SER A 73 10.29 -5.28 0.40
C SER A 73 10.86 -3.90 0.04
N LYS A 74 10.16 -3.13 -0.81
CA LYS A 74 10.69 -1.91 -1.43
C LYS A 74 9.91 -0.66 -1.06
N TRP A 75 8.63 -0.76 -0.71
CA TRP A 75 7.84 0.43 -0.40
C TRP A 75 8.09 0.92 1.01
N ARG A 76 8.10 2.23 1.14
CA ARG A 76 8.32 2.97 2.38
C ARG A 76 7.26 4.01 2.56
N PHE A 77 6.78 4.10 3.78
CA PHE A 77 5.71 4.99 4.16
C PHE A 77 6.10 5.80 5.39
N SER A 78 5.45 6.93 5.57
CA SER A 78 5.46 7.62 6.85
C SER A 78 4.46 6.89 7.76
N PRO A 79 4.84 6.54 9.00
CA PRO A 79 3.88 6.00 9.96
C PRO A 79 2.74 6.99 10.16
N ALA A 80 1.52 6.47 10.35
CA ALA A 80 0.43 7.31 10.81
C ALA A 80 0.75 7.75 12.25
N THR A 81 0.51 9.02 12.56
CA THR A 81 0.67 9.53 13.92
C THR A 81 -0.69 9.90 14.49
N PHE A 82 -0.90 9.56 15.76
CA PHE A 82 -2.06 9.97 16.53
C PHE A 82 -1.54 10.78 17.74
N SER A 83 -1.87 12.06 17.80
CA SER A 83 -1.32 12.98 18.81
C SER A 83 0.20 12.98 18.87
N GLY A 84 0.86 12.94 17.71
CA GLY A 84 2.32 12.91 17.59
C GLY A 84 2.96 11.54 17.86
N ILE A 85 2.16 10.54 18.27
CA ILE A 85 2.64 9.19 18.57
C ILE A 85 2.45 8.32 17.32
N PRO A 86 3.50 7.66 16.79
CA PRO A 86 3.37 6.79 15.64
C PRO A 86 2.59 5.51 16.00
N ILE A 87 1.56 5.23 15.22
CA ILE A 87 0.65 4.09 15.36
C ILE A 87 0.68 3.22 14.11
N GLU A 88 0.29 1.97 14.27
CA GLU A 88 0.05 1.08 13.14
C GLU A 88 -1.20 1.53 12.36
N SER A 89 -1.12 1.56 11.03
CA SER A 89 -2.25 1.92 10.16
C SER A 89 -2.42 0.91 9.04
N LYS A 90 -3.68 0.67 8.66
CA LYS A 90 -4.02 -0.12 7.47
C LYS A 90 -4.37 0.84 6.35
N GLU A 91 -3.70 0.69 5.21
CA GLU A 91 -3.91 1.51 4.01
C GLU A 91 -4.20 0.61 2.81
N GLN A 92 -4.96 1.11 1.84
CA GLN A 92 -5.18 0.45 0.56
C GLN A 92 -4.37 1.15 -0.52
N VAL A 93 -3.63 0.38 -1.30
CA VAL A 93 -2.79 0.88 -2.39
C VAL A 93 -3.08 0.11 -3.67
N VAL A 94 -3.04 0.82 -4.80
CA VAL A 94 -3.26 0.23 -6.12
C VAL A 94 -1.95 0.21 -6.89
N VAL A 95 -1.55 -0.97 -7.34
CA VAL A 95 -0.34 -1.19 -8.13
C VAL A 95 -0.74 -1.47 -9.56
N ARG A 96 -0.38 -0.57 -10.48
CA ARG A 96 -0.72 -0.69 -11.91
C ARG A 96 0.44 -1.28 -12.70
N PHE A 97 0.14 -2.32 -13.48
CA PHE A 97 1.03 -2.94 -14.46
C PHE A 97 0.60 -2.47 -15.85
N GLN A 98 1.46 -1.67 -16.49
CA GLN A 98 1.23 -1.14 -17.84
C GLN A 98 2.49 -1.32 -18.68
N LEU A 99 2.33 -1.72 -19.94
CA LEU A 99 3.42 -1.81 -20.90
C LEU A 99 3.58 -0.46 -21.56
N ARG A 100 4.76 0.14 -21.42
CA ARG A 100 5.13 1.36 -22.14
C ARG A 100 5.75 1.02 -23.49
#